data_AF-A0A561SEP3-F1
#
_entry.id   AF-A0A561SEP3-F1
#
_cell.length_a   1.000
_cell.length_b   1.000
_cell.length_c   1.000
_cell.angle_alpha   90.00
_cell.angle_beta   90.00
_cell.angle_gamma   90.00
#
_symmetry.space_group_name_H-M   'P 1'
#
loop_
_entity.id
_entity.type
_entity.pdbx_description
1 polymer ?
#
loop_
_entity_poly.entity_id
_entity_poly.type
_entity_poly.pdbx_seq_one_letter_code
_entity_poly.pdbx_strand_id
1 'polypeptide(L)'
;MTHQPMSRGLTALIPTAAAPATSSAGERAAAQLHHLRTVALPAPVVAAAVELLADRIRDPDPTTRQAAAAVLAHLTAALQTLDG
;
A
#
# COMPACT_ATOMS: atom_id res chain seq x y z
N MET A 1 66.33 -13.07 7.60
CA MET A 1 65.62 -12.58 6.38
C MET A 1 64.15 -12.94 6.55
N THR A 2 63.35 -11.92 6.87
CA THR A 2 61.93 -11.99 7.23
C THR A 2 61.06 -11.79 5.98
N HIS A 3 60.16 -12.73 5.68
CA HIS A 3 59.00 -12.47 4.81
C HIS A 3 57.75 -13.11 5.42
N GLN A 4 57.02 -12.29 6.17
CA GLN A 4 55.66 -12.53 6.64
C GLN A 4 54.69 -12.31 5.45
N PRO A 5 53.72 -13.20 5.20
CA PRO A 5 52.87 -13.14 4.00
C PRO A 5 51.91 -11.95 4.07
N MET A 6 52.21 -10.92 3.28
CA MET A 6 51.51 -9.63 3.18
C MET A 6 50.23 -9.69 2.33
N SER A 7 49.62 -10.87 2.17
CA SER A 7 48.47 -11.10 1.28
C SER A 7 47.11 -11.16 2.00
N ARG A 8 47.07 -11.16 3.34
CA ARG A 8 45.80 -11.16 4.09
C ARG A 8 45.11 -9.80 4.16
N GLY A 9 45.84 -8.70 3.95
CA GLY A 9 45.29 -7.34 4.05
C GLY A 9 44.42 -6.93 2.85
N LEU A 10 44.74 -7.42 1.64
CA LEU A 10 44.02 -7.03 0.42
C LEU A 10 42.65 -7.71 0.29
N THR A 11 42.49 -8.94 0.79
CA THR A 11 41.18 -9.62 0.81
C THR A 11 40.17 -8.94 1.74
N ALA A 12 40.64 -8.30 2.81
CA ALA A 12 39.79 -7.55 3.74
C ALA A 12 39.26 -6.21 3.17
N LEU A 13 39.83 -5.75 2.05
CA LEU A 13 39.43 -4.53 1.35
C LEU A 13 38.47 -4.78 0.19
N ILE A 14 38.14 -6.05 -0.10
CA ILE A 14 36.96 -6.34 -0.93
C ILE A 14 35.78 -6.09 0.00
N PRO A 15 34.98 -5.03 -0.21
CA PRO A 15 33.79 -4.85 0.57
C PRO A 15 32.89 -6.03 0.21
N THR A 16 32.82 -7.03 1.10
CA THR A 16 31.70 -7.97 1.12
C THR A 16 30.51 -7.22 1.73
N ALA A 17 30.17 -6.10 1.09
CA ALA A 17 28.84 -5.59 1.17
C ALA A 17 28.02 -6.62 0.39
N ALA A 18 27.60 -7.69 1.09
CA ALA A 18 26.24 -8.15 0.91
C ALA A 18 25.38 -6.91 1.20
N ALA A 19 25.21 -6.08 0.18
CA ALA A 19 24.17 -5.08 0.16
C ALA A 19 22.91 -5.84 0.58
N PRO A 20 22.16 -5.38 1.60
CA PRO A 20 20.91 -6.04 1.95
C PRO A 20 20.14 -6.16 0.65
N ALA A 21 19.85 -7.41 0.27
CA ALA A 21 19.28 -7.73 -1.03
C ALA A 21 18.10 -6.78 -1.24
N THR A 22 18.23 -5.91 -2.24
CA THR A 22 17.13 -5.12 -2.76
C THR A 22 15.95 -6.08 -2.89
N SER A 23 14.87 -5.78 -2.16
CA SER A 23 13.65 -6.57 -1.97
C SER A 23 13.54 -7.85 -2.81
N SER A 24 13.35 -8.99 -2.14
CA SER A 24 13.35 -10.32 -2.76
C SER A 24 12.39 -10.38 -3.95
N ALA A 25 12.63 -11.28 -4.91
CA ALA A 25 11.71 -11.44 -6.04
C ALA A 25 10.26 -11.71 -5.57
N GLY A 26 10.10 -12.43 -4.46
CA GLY A 26 8.81 -12.66 -3.81
C GLY A 26 8.17 -11.38 -3.24
N GLU A 27 8.94 -10.53 -2.57
CA GLU A 27 8.44 -9.24 -2.05
C GLU A 27 8.04 -8.30 -3.18
N ARG A 28 8.81 -8.24 -4.27
CA ARG A 28 8.44 -7.46 -5.46
C ARG A 28 7.16 -7.98 -6.11
N ALA A 29 7.01 -9.30 -6.23
CA ALA A 29 5.78 -9.90 -6.75
C ALA A 29 4.58 -9.61 -5.83
N ALA A 30 4.76 -9.71 -4.51
CA ALA A 30 3.73 -9.38 -3.53
C ALA A 30 3.31 -7.91 -3.61
N ALA A 31 4.27 -6.98 -3.74
CA ALA A 31 4.00 -5.55 -3.91
C ALA A 31 3.26 -5.26 -5.23
N GLN A 32 3.65 -5.91 -6.33
CA GLN A 32 2.95 -5.79 -7.61
C GLN A 32 1.51 -6.30 -7.52
N LEU A 33 1.28 -7.47 -6.91
CA LEU A 33 -0.06 -8.01 -6.70
C LEU A 33 -0.89 -7.14 -5.74
N HIS A 34 -0.27 -6.53 -4.74
CA HIS A 34 -0.94 -5.59 -3.83
C HIS A 34 -1.38 -4.32 -4.57
N HIS A 35 -0.56 -3.82 -5.49
CA HIS A 35 -0.91 -2.65 -6.32
C HIS A 35 -2.08 -2.94 -7.26
N LEU A 36 -2.26 -4.19 -7.70
CA LEU A 36 -3.44 -4.59 -8.49
C LEU A 36 -4.73 -4.66 -7.67
N ARG A 37 -4.62 -4.83 -6.34
CA ARG A 37 -5.79 -4.92 -5.44
C ARG A 37 -6.27 -3.56 -4.94
N THR A 38 -5.45 -2.53 -5.05
CA THR A 38 -5.70 -1.22 -4.44
C THR A 38 -5.91 -0.16 -5.51
N VAL A 39 -7.02 0.60 -5.39
CA VAL A 39 -7.26 1.78 -6.22
C VAL A 39 -7.12 3.00 -5.32
N ALA A 40 -6.13 3.85 -5.60
CA ALA A 40 -6.00 5.13 -4.95
C ALA A 40 -6.98 6.12 -5.59
N LEU A 41 -8.00 6.53 -4.84
CA LEU A 41 -8.93 7.58 -5.25
C LEU A 41 -8.51 8.92 -4.62
N PRO A 42 -8.51 10.04 -5.37
CA PRO A 42 -8.29 11.35 -4.78
C PRO A 42 -9.35 11.64 -3.71
N ALA A 43 -8.93 12.19 -2.56
CA ALA A 43 -9.84 12.57 -1.48
C ALA A 43 -11.05 13.42 -1.93
N PRO A 44 -10.93 14.37 -2.89
CA PRO A 44 -12.08 15.11 -3.41
C PRO A 44 -13.12 14.22 -4.10
N VAL A 45 -12.69 13.14 -4.77
CA VAL A 45 -13.61 12.19 -5.43
C VAL A 45 -14.40 11.40 -4.37
N VAL A 46 -13.73 11.02 -3.29
CA VAL A 46 -14.38 10.33 -2.16
C VAL A 46 -15.38 11.26 -1.47
N ALA A 47 -15.01 12.52 -1.23
CA ALA A 47 -15.90 13.53 -0.65
C ALA A 47 -17.15 13.75 -1.51
N ALA A 48 -16.98 13.92 -2.83
CA ALA A 48 -18.10 14.08 -3.75
C ALA A 48 -19.03 12.85 -3.78
N ALA A 49 -18.46 11.64 -3.69
CA ALA A 49 -19.26 10.42 -3.59
C ALA A 49 -20.09 10.39 -2.29
N VAL A 50 -19.51 10.79 -1.16
CA VAL A 50 -20.23 10.87 0.12
C VAL A 50 -21.38 11.87 0.05
N GLU A 51 -21.16 13.06 -0.52
CA GLU A 51 -22.22 14.06 -0.70
C GLU A 51 -23.37 13.53 -1.58
N LEU A 52 -23.04 12.91 -2.71
CA LEU A 52 -24.04 12.32 -3.61
C LEU A 52 -24.86 11.24 -2.90
N LEU A 53 -24.21 10.39 -2.11
CA LEU A 53 -24.89 9.32 -1.37
C LEU A 53 -25.75 9.87 -0.23
N ALA A 54 -25.33 10.96 0.42
CA ALA A 54 -26.10 11.62 1.47
C ALA A 54 -27.44 12.14 0.92
N ASP A 55 -27.47 12.66 -0.31
CA ASP A 55 -28.70 13.05 -0.99
C ASP A 55 -29.61 11.85 -1.26
N ARG A 56 -29.04 10.69 -1.63
CA ARG A 56 -29.80 9.47 -1.92
C ARG A 56 -30.38 8.77 -0.69
N ILE A 57 -29.95 9.12 0.53
CA ILE A 57 -30.58 8.62 1.76
C ILE A 57 -32.03 9.11 1.89
N ARG A 58 -32.40 10.22 1.23
CA ARG A 58 -33.77 10.76 1.26
C ARG A 58 -34.57 10.42 0.00
N ASP A 59 -34.05 9.54 -0.85
CA ASP A 59 -34.71 9.15 -2.09
C ASP A 59 -36.09 8.54 -1.80
N PRO A 60 -37.16 8.83 -2.58
CA PRO A 60 -38.46 8.19 -2.39
C PRO A 60 -38.42 6.66 -2.57
N ASP A 61 -37.52 6.14 -3.41
CA ASP A 61 -37.37 4.72 -3.64
C ASP A 61 -36.63 4.03 -2.47
N PRO A 62 -37.25 3.04 -1.79
CA PRO A 62 -36.63 2.36 -0.66
C PRO A 62 -35.35 1.60 -1.02
N THR A 63 -35.27 1.03 -2.22
CA THR A 63 -34.10 0.28 -2.67
C THR A 63 -32.90 1.23 -2.83
N THR A 64 -33.12 2.41 -3.41
CA THR A 64 -32.10 3.45 -3.58
C THR A 64 -31.60 3.98 -2.24
N ARG A 65 -32.48 4.24 -1.27
CA ARG A 65 -32.05 4.63 0.09
C ARG A 65 -31.20 3.56 0.76
N GLN A 66 -31.61 2.30 0.67
CA GLN A 66 -30.89 1.19 1.30
C GLN A 66 -29.51 0.99 0.66
N ALA A 67 -29.43 1.07 -0.66
CA ALA A 67 -28.17 1.01 -1.38
C ALA A 67 -27.24 2.17 -0.98
N ALA A 68 -27.76 3.40 -0.93
CA ALA A 68 -26.98 4.57 -0.52
C ALA A 68 -26.42 4.43 0.90
N ALA A 69 -27.25 3.99 1.85
CA ALA A 69 -26.83 3.74 3.22
C ALA A 69 -25.75 2.64 3.33
N ALA A 70 -25.90 1.54 2.58
CA ALA A 70 -24.92 0.46 2.56
C ALA A 70 -23.56 0.92 2.02
N VAL A 71 -23.56 1.70 0.93
CA VAL A 71 -22.33 2.23 0.34
C VAL A 71 -21.65 3.23 1.29
N LEU A 72 -22.42 4.11 1.95
CA LEU A 72 -21.87 5.04 2.95
C LEU A 72 -21.24 4.33 4.15
N ALA A 73 -21.88 3.26 4.65
CA ALA A 73 -21.33 2.45 5.72
C ALA A 73 -20.01 1.79 5.30
N HIS A 74 -19.96 1.25 4.07
CA HIS A 74 -18.74 0.64 3.53
C HIS A 74 -17.59 1.64 3.36
N LEU A 75 -17.89 2.84 2.82
CA LEU A 75 -16.93 3.94 2.69
C LEU A 75 -16.36 4.37 4.04
N THR A 76 -17.22 4.54 5.04
CA THR A 76 -16.79 4.94 6.40
C THR A 76 -15.89 3.90 7.04
N ALA A 77 -16.24 2.62 6.92
CA ALA A 77 -15.41 1.51 7.42
C ALA A 77 -14.05 1.46 6.72
N ALA A 78 -14.01 1.64 5.40
CA ALA A 78 -12.76 1.66 4.64
C ALA A 78 -11.84 2.82 5.08
N LEU A 79 -12.39 4.01 5.34
CA LEU A 79 -11.61 5.15 5.83
C LEU A 79 -11.03 4.89 7.24
N GLN A 80 -11.82 4.30 8.14
CA GLN A 80 -11.33 3.93 9.48
C GLN A 80 -10.18 2.92 9.45
N THR A 81 -10.15 2.02 8.45
CA THR A 81 -9.03 1.09 8.27
C THR A 81 -7.78 1.72 7.67
N LEU A 82 -7.89 2.92 7.07
CA LEU A 82 -6.74 3.68 6.56
C LEU A 82 -6.06 4.54 7.62
N ASP A 83 -6.82 5.01 8.62
CA ASP A 83 -6.33 5.86 9.71
C ASP A 83 -5.70 5.06 10.88
N GLY A 84 -5.67 3.72 10.79
CA GLY A 84 -5.23 2.79 11.84
C GLY A 84 -3.93 2.04 11.55
#